data_AF-A0A2N0LME4-F1
#
_entry.id   AF-A0A2N0LME4-F1
#
_cell.length_a   1.000
_cell.length_b   1.000
_cell.length_c   1.000
_cell.angle_alpha   90.00
_cell.angle_beta   90.00
_cell.angle_gamma   90.00
#
_symmetry.space_group_name_H-M   'P 1'
#
loop_
_entity.id
_entity.type
_entity.pdbx_description
1 polymer ?
#
loop_
_entity_poly.entity_id
_entity_poly.type
_entity_poly.pdbx_seq_one_letter_code
_entity_poly.pdbx_strand_id
1 'polypeptide(L)' 'MSWIEEAKVDLPPVISVMSINKQAMEAVQSMNANITFGSSALTRVQEEAIATTVAAVNNCRY' A
#
# COMPACT_ATOMS: atom_id res chain seq x y z
N MET A 1 1.55 11.01 18.18
CA MET A 1 2.64 11.31 19.12
C MET A 1 3.01 12.76 18.96
N SER A 2 3.24 13.52 20.05
CA SER A 2 3.34 14.98 20.06
C SER A 2 4.55 15.61 19.33
N TRP A 3 5.40 14.82 18.68
CA TRP A 3 6.63 15.29 18.02
C TRP A 3 6.78 14.82 16.57
N ILE A 4 5.89 13.97 16.06
CA ILE A 4 5.85 13.56 14.64
C ILE A 4 4.56 14.13 14.08
N GLU A 5 4.67 15.19 13.27
CA GLU A 5 3.55 15.65 12.46
C GLU A 5 3.43 14.75 11.23
N GLU A 6 2.42 13.88 11.24
CA GLU A 6 1.98 13.19 10.04
C GLU A 6 1.45 14.27 9.08
N ALA A 7 2.05 14.39 7.90
CA ALA A 7 1.59 15.37 6.93
C ALA A 7 0.16 14.99 6.51
N LYS A 8 -0.78 15.94 6.54
CA LYS A 8 -2.13 15.70 6.01
C LYS A 8 -2.04 15.46 4.50
N VAL A 9 -1.96 14.19 4.12
CA VAL A 9 -1.98 13.70 2.74
C VAL A 9 -3.31 12.99 2.50
N ASP A 10 -3.91 13.23 1.33
CA ASP A 10 -5.16 12.57 0.91
C ASP A 10 -4.85 11.17 0.36
N LEU A 11 -4.34 10.30 1.23
CA LEU A 11 -3.91 8.95 0.90
C LEU A 11 -4.45 7.96 1.95
N PRO A 12 -4.64 6.68 1.59
CA PRO A 12 -5.06 5.67 2.55
C PRO A 12 -4.10 5.59 3.76
N PRO A 13 -4.60 5.28 4.97
CA PRO A 13 -3.77 5.18 6.17
C PRO A 13 -2.48 4.36 6.03
N VAL A 14 -2.51 3.26 5.26
CA VAL A 14 -1.31 2.43 5.01
C VAL A 14 -0.18 3.18 4.27
N ILE A 15 -0.51 4.23 3.52
CA ILE A 15 0.45 5.11 2.83
C ILE A 15 0.69 6.40 3.63
N SER A 16 -0.32 6.98 4.29
CA SER A 16 -0.17 8.23 5.04
C SER A 16 0.88 8.13 6.14
N VAL A 17 0.97 6.98 6.82
CA VAL A 17 1.97 6.74 7.87
C VAL A 17 3.41 6.84 7.37
N MET A 18 3.63 6.70 6.06
CA MET A 18 4.93 6.85 5.42
C MET A 18 5.29 8.30 5.11
N SER A 19 4.40 9.26 5.36
CA SER A 19 4.59 10.69 5.02
C SER A 19 5.82 11.31 5.69
N ILE A 20 6.29 10.72 6.78
CA ILE A 20 7.54 11.13 7.47
C ILE A 20 8.76 11.02 6.54
N ASN A 21 8.73 10.12 5.57
CA ASN A 21 9.76 9.96 4.55
C ASN A 21 9.12 9.93 3.16
N LYS A 22 9.07 11.10 2.53
CA LYS A 22 8.47 11.29 1.21
C LYS A 22 9.07 10.36 0.14
N GLN A 23 10.39 10.15 0.14
CA GLN A 23 11.04 9.27 -0.83
C GLN A 23 10.58 7.82 -0.66
N ALA A 24 10.49 7.33 0.58
CA ALA A 24 9.98 5.98 0.86
C ALA A 24 8.50 5.83 0.46
N MET A 25 7.68 6.84 0.78
CA MET A 25 6.26 6.87 0.42
C MET A 25 6.04 6.83 -1.09
N GLU A 26 6.79 7.64 -1.86
CA GLU A 26 6.72 7.65 -3.33
C GLU A 26 7.22 6.34 -3.94
N ALA A 27 8.29 5.77 -3.39
CA ALA A 27 8.80 4.47 -3.84
C ALA A 27 7.79 3.34 -3.61
N VAL A 28 7.13 3.30 -2.45
CA VAL A 28 6.09 2.29 -2.15
C VAL A 28 4.86 2.48 -3.05
N GLN A 29 4.43 3.71 -3.30
CA GLN A 29 3.33 3.99 -4.23
C GLN A 29 3.66 3.55 -5.66
N SER A 30 4.84 3.91 -6.15
CA SER A 30 5.29 3.51 -7.49
C SER A 30 5.42 1.99 -7.60
N MET A 31 5.95 1.34 -6.57
CA MET A 31 6.02 -0.11 -6.50
C MET A 31 4.61 -0.69 -6.59
N ASN A 32 3.68 -0.31 -5.71
CA ASN A 32 2.31 -0.84 -5.71
C ASN A 32 1.62 -0.70 -7.08
N ALA A 33 1.71 0.48 -7.71
CA ALA A 33 1.13 0.70 -9.04
C ALA A 33 1.74 -0.20 -10.13
N ASN A 34 2.99 -0.63 -9.97
CA ASN A 34 3.69 -1.50 -10.90
C ASN A 34 3.54 -3.00 -10.62
N ILE A 35 2.97 -3.42 -9.49
CA ILE A 35 2.71 -4.85 -9.18
C ILE A 35 1.23 -5.19 -9.08
N THR A 36 0.37 -4.19 -8.86
CA THR A 36 -1.08 -4.39 -8.77
C THR A 36 -1.79 -3.59 -9.85
N PHE A 37 -2.96 -4.08 -10.25
CA PHE A 37 -3.89 -3.41 -11.16
C PHE A 37 -3.41 -3.30 -12.61
N GLY A 38 -2.95 -4.43 -13.17
CA GLY A 38 -2.83 -4.58 -14.63
C GLY A 38 -1.42 -4.48 -15.21
N SER A 39 -0.38 -4.54 -14.38
CA SER A 39 0.99 -4.72 -14.84
C SER A 39 1.39 -6.19 -15.01
N SER A 40 0.60 -7.12 -14.47
CA SER A 40 0.86 -8.56 -14.55
C SER A 40 0.04 -9.22 -15.66
N ALA A 41 0.36 -10.49 -15.95
CA ALA A 41 -0.44 -11.33 -16.84
C ALA A 41 -1.76 -11.81 -16.22
N LEU A 42 -1.98 -11.52 -14.92
CA LEU A 42 -3.18 -11.92 -14.19
C LEU A 42 -4.28 -10.88 -14.36
N THR A 43 -5.51 -11.34 -14.27
CA THR A 43 -6.65 -10.44 -14.14
C THR A 43 -6.64 -9.76 -12.78
N ARG A 44 -7.22 -8.56 -12.70
CA ARG A 44 -7.39 -7.83 -11.44
C ARG A 44 -7.98 -8.69 -10.31
N VAL A 45 -8.98 -9.52 -10.63
CA VAL A 45 -9.62 -10.41 -9.64
C VAL A 45 -8.64 -11.44 -9.08
N GLN A 46 -7.74 -11.98 -9.92
CA GLN A 46 -6.72 -12.92 -9.47
C GLN A 46 -5.66 -12.22 -8.60
N GLU A 47 -5.23 -11.02 -8.97
CA GLU A 47 -4.30 -10.22 -8.17
C GLU A 47 -4.87 -9.90 -6.78
N GLU A 48 -6.12 -9.43 -6.72
CA GLU A 48 -6.82 -9.13 -5.47
C GLU A 48 -7.06 -10.40 -4.63
N ALA A 49 -7.32 -11.55 -5.25
CA ALA A 49 -7.47 -12.83 -4.55
C ALA A 49 -6.15 -13.28 -3.90
N ILE A 50 -5.02 -13.12 -4.58
CA ILE A 50 -3.69 -13.41 -4.03
C ILE A 50 -3.42 -12.47 -2.85
N ALA A 51 -3.62 -11.16 -3.02
CA ALA A 51 -3.43 -10.18 -1.96
C ALA A 51 -4.28 -10.50 -0.72
N THR A 52 -5.55 -10.85 -0.92
CA THR A 52 -6.48 -11.23 0.16
C THR A 52 -6.04 -12.51 0.87
N THR A 53 -5.61 -13.52 0.11
CA THR A 53 -5.13 -14.79 0.68
C THR A 53 -3.88 -14.57 1.54
N VAL A 54 -2.92 -13.80 1.05
CA VAL A 54 -1.69 -13.47 1.79
C VAL A 54 -2.01 -12.65 3.04
N ALA A 55 -2.91 -11.68 2.95
CA ALA A 55 -3.36 -10.89 4.09
C ALA A 55 -4.01 -11.79 5.16
N ALA A 56 -4.90 -12.70 4.76
CA ALA A 56 -5.55 -13.65 5.65
C ALA A 56 -4.54 -14.59 6.36
N VAL A 57 -3.56 -15.12 5.62
CA VAL A 57 -2.47 -15.94 6.20
C VAL A 57 -1.67 -15.17 7.25
N ASN A 58 -1.50 -13.85 7.06
CA ASN A 58 -0.78 -12.98 7.98
C ASN A 58 -1.68 -12.34 9.06
N ASN A 59 -2.96 -12.73 9.14
CA ASN A 59 -3.95 -12.07 10.02
C ASN A 59 -4.02 -10.55 9.84
N CYS A 60 -3.74 -10.06 8.63
CA CYS A 60 -3.82 -8.65 8.28
C CYS A 60 -5.26 -8.30 7.89
N ARG A 61 -5.98 -7.60 8.77
CA ARG A 61 -7.41 -7.31 8.62
C ARG A 61 -7.72 -5.99 7.92
N TYR A 62 -6.76 -5.06 7.92
CA TYR A 62 -6.90 -3.74 7.30
C TYR A 62 -7.23 -3.89 5.81
#